data_AF-A0A956WPL3-F1
#
_entry.id   AF-A0A956WPL3-F1
#
_cell.length_a   1.000
_cell.length_b   1.000
_cell.length_c   1.000
_cell.angle_alpha   90.00
_cell.angle_beta   90.00
_cell.angle_gamma   90.00
#
_symmetry.space_group_name_H-M   'P 1'
#
loop_
_entity.id
_entity.type
_entity.pdbx_description
1 polymer ?
#
loop_
_entity_poly.entity_id
_entity_poly.type
_entity_poly.pdbx_seq_one_letter_code
_entity_poly.pdbx_strand_id
1 'polypeptide(L)'
;TYYDLAEKAEFDYEALWAAHGPEITTLLADARQAWINDASGNYELSEGLVAGVPSLAEFDVLIDAGPSGEDDPENALDNTVEFPDGTVIERPGSLYHYMTEPALWGTNEDFVALRVDMDGDGEQELGEMLPDANALLGTTQALDTATGDLVAAVDAWDPTESDAFTAIVIMVPTIGGYFDEWKESVYVSGSESEEARFVGVSRLVDVAGIMNGLDVTYGVLQPTVAATDPELAAQIETELDELIAFVKDLHAQEEAGTTFTPEQADQFGVELQARATGIAGQVSQAAGLLGVEIQEG
;
A
#
# COMPACT_ATOMS: atom_id res chain seq x y z
N THR A 1 -22.81 7.86 10.78
CA THR A 1 -21.81 7.43 9.77
C THR A 1 -22.49 7.33 8.41
N TYR A 2 -21.76 7.09 7.33
CA TYR A 2 -22.36 6.79 6.02
C TYR A 2 -23.34 5.61 6.11
N TYR A 3 -22.92 4.53 6.80
CA TYR A 3 -23.77 3.36 7.06
C TYR A 3 -25.09 3.73 7.76
N ASP A 4 -25.05 4.53 8.82
CA ASP A 4 -26.28 4.93 9.54
C ASP A 4 -27.25 5.74 8.66
N LEU A 5 -26.74 6.50 7.67
CA LEU A 5 -27.57 7.24 6.74
C LEU A 5 -28.22 6.26 5.74
N ALA A 6 -27.43 5.33 5.19
CA ALA A 6 -27.93 4.29 4.29
C ALA A 6 -28.97 3.39 4.98
N GLU A 7 -28.71 2.94 6.21
CA GLU A 7 -29.63 2.13 7.00
C GLU A 7 -30.97 2.87 7.24
N LYS A 8 -30.93 4.17 7.59
CA LYS A 8 -32.14 4.99 7.78
C LYS A 8 -32.93 5.19 6.49
N ALA A 9 -32.25 5.18 5.35
CA ALA A 9 -32.87 5.21 4.03
C ALA A 9 -33.29 3.81 3.55
N GLU A 10 -33.20 2.78 4.40
CA GLU A 10 -33.48 1.38 4.05
C GLU A 10 -32.62 0.90 2.85
N PHE A 11 -31.41 1.45 2.72
CA PHE A 11 -30.48 1.24 1.62
C PHE A 11 -31.04 1.65 0.24
N ASP A 12 -32.03 2.56 0.19
CA ASP A 12 -32.43 3.25 -1.05
C ASP A 12 -31.44 4.38 -1.37
N TYR A 13 -30.42 4.07 -2.19
CA TYR A 13 -29.32 4.98 -2.50
C TYR A 13 -29.73 6.22 -3.31
N GLU A 14 -30.78 6.13 -4.12
CA GLU A 14 -31.35 7.27 -4.85
C GLU A 14 -32.03 8.25 -3.88
N ALA A 15 -32.86 7.73 -2.97
CA ALA A 15 -33.49 8.55 -1.93
C ALA A 15 -32.47 9.13 -0.94
N LEU A 16 -31.46 8.33 -0.60
CA LEU A 16 -30.33 8.72 0.25
C LEU A 16 -29.57 9.90 -0.37
N TRP A 17 -29.17 9.79 -1.64
CA TRP A 17 -28.48 10.88 -2.35
C TRP A 17 -29.33 12.14 -2.44
N ALA A 18 -30.61 11.99 -2.83
CA ALA A 18 -31.53 13.12 -2.94
C ALA A 18 -31.73 13.87 -1.61
N ALA A 19 -31.64 13.18 -0.47
CA ALA A 19 -31.84 13.76 0.86
C ALA A 19 -30.54 14.28 1.51
N HIS A 20 -29.42 13.58 1.30
CA HIS A 20 -28.18 13.76 2.06
C HIS A 20 -26.94 14.02 1.20
N GLY A 21 -27.07 14.24 -0.11
CA GLY A 21 -25.92 14.29 -1.03
C GLY A 21 -24.72 15.13 -0.55
N PRO A 22 -24.89 16.41 -0.20
CA PRO A 22 -23.78 17.23 0.30
C PRO A 22 -23.11 16.71 1.58
N GLU A 23 -23.87 16.07 2.47
CA GLU A 23 -23.35 15.43 3.69
C GLU A 23 -22.53 14.19 3.32
N ILE A 24 -23.03 13.36 2.39
CA ILE A 24 -22.36 12.15 1.90
C ILE A 24 -21.07 12.48 1.17
N THR A 25 -21.07 13.49 0.29
CA THR A 25 -19.85 13.96 -0.40
C THR A 25 -18.75 14.31 0.61
N THR A 26 -19.11 15.01 1.70
CA THR A 26 -18.14 15.34 2.76
C THR A 26 -17.65 14.09 3.48
N LEU A 27 -18.56 13.18 3.86
CA LEU A 27 -18.20 11.94 4.54
C LEU A 27 -17.26 11.05 3.71
N LEU A 28 -17.51 10.93 2.41
CA LEU A 28 -16.69 10.10 1.52
C LEU A 28 -15.34 10.76 1.22
N ALA A 29 -15.30 12.09 1.08
CA ALA A 29 -14.04 12.82 0.97
C ALA A 29 -13.17 12.64 2.24
N ASP A 30 -13.78 12.79 3.43
CA ASP A 30 -13.10 12.57 4.71
C ASP A 30 -12.61 11.12 4.83
N ALA A 31 -13.43 10.14 4.42
CA ALA A 31 -13.06 8.72 4.45
C ALA A 31 -11.87 8.41 3.52
N ARG A 32 -11.85 8.94 2.29
CA ARG A 32 -10.71 8.79 1.38
C ARG A 32 -9.45 9.43 1.94
N GLN A 33 -9.56 10.61 2.53
CA GLN A 33 -8.40 11.27 3.15
C GLN A 33 -7.88 10.50 4.37
N ALA A 34 -8.75 9.92 5.19
CA ALA A 34 -8.34 9.05 6.28
C ALA A 34 -7.68 7.77 5.74
N TRP A 35 -8.22 7.17 4.68
CA TRP A 35 -7.62 6.00 4.04
C TRP A 35 -6.21 6.29 3.50
N ILE A 36 -6.05 7.39 2.74
CA ILE A 36 -4.77 7.83 2.16
C ILE A 36 -3.74 8.10 3.26
N ASN A 37 -4.09 8.97 4.22
CA ASN A 37 -3.08 9.54 5.13
C ASN A 37 -2.89 8.69 6.39
N ASP A 38 -3.97 8.13 6.92
CA ASP A 38 -3.94 7.51 8.25
C ASP A 38 -3.87 5.98 8.19
N ALA A 39 -4.48 5.35 7.18
CA ALA A 39 -4.46 3.90 7.02
C ALA A 39 -3.27 3.46 6.14
N SER A 40 -3.40 3.57 4.82
CA SER A 40 -2.37 3.14 3.86
C SER A 40 -1.06 3.90 4.11
N GLY A 41 -1.07 5.23 4.08
CA GLY A 41 0.17 6.02 4.22
C GLY A 41 0.96 5.80 5.52
N ASN A 42 0.32 5.46 6.64
CA ASN A 42 1.04 5.10 7.87
C ASN A 42 1.57 3.66 7.84
N TYR A 43 0.85 2.74 7.19
CA TYR A 43 1.29 1.35 7.03
C TYR A 43 2.60 1.28 6.24
N GLU A 44 2.69 2.01 5.12
CA GLU A 44 3.87 2.12 4.24
C GLU A 44 5.16 2.47 5.01
N LEU A 45 5.07 3.29 6.06
CA LEU A 45 6.22 3.67 6.89
C LEU A 45 6.82 2.48 7.67
N SER A 46 6.07 1.39 7.80
CA SER A 46 6.43 0.18 8.54
C SER A 46 6.46 -1.08 7.68
N GLU A 47 5.86 -1.05 6.48
CA GLU A 47 5.73 -2.21 5.59
C GLU A 47 7.06 -2.91 5.35
N GLY A 48 8.14 -2.16 5.13
CA GLY A 48 9.47 -2.76 4.91
C GLY A 48 9.91 -3.72 6.01
N LEU A 49 9.48 -3.49 7.26
CA LEU A 49 9.67 -4.45 8.36
C LEU A 49 8.58 -5.52 8.39
N VAL A 50 7.31 -5.16 8.19
CA VAL A 50 6.19 -6.11 8.24
C VAL A 50 6.34 -7.18 7.17
N ALA A 51 6.55 -6.78 5.91
CA ALA A 51 6.75 -7.66 4.76
C ALA A 51 8.12 -8.37 4.79
N GLY A 52 9.14 -7.68 5.30
CA GLY A 52 10.52 -8.17 5.29
C GLY A 52 10.88 -9.13 6.43
N VAL A 53 10.10 -9.19 7.50
CA VAL A 53 10.34 -10.06 8.66
C VAL A 53 9.43 -11.29 8.57
N PRO A 54 9.98 -12.52 8.52
CA PRO A 54 9.18 -13.73 8.27
C PRO A 54 8.01 -13.95 9.25
N SER A 55 8.15 -13.55 10.52
CA SER A 55 7.08 -13.70 11.51
C SER A 55 5.94 -12.69 11.35
N LEU A 56 6.11 -11.66 10.54
CA LEU A 56 5.13 -10.61 10.29
C LEU A 56 4.62 -10.61 8.84
N ALA A 57 5.35 -11.22 7.89
CA ALA A 57 5.08 -11.14 6.46
C ALA A 57 3.66 -11.57 6.03
N GLU A 58 3.01 -12.50 6.76
CA GLU A 58 1.62 -12.88 6.45
C GLU A 58 0.64 -11.71 6.62
N PHE A 59 0.92 -10.76 7.54
CA PHE A 59 0.11 -9.55 7.67
C PHE A 59 0.22 -8.66 6.45
N ASP A 60 1.40 -8.59 5.84
CA ASP A 60 1.59 -7.83 4.61
C ASP A 60 0.78 -8.41 3.46
N VAL A 61 0.81 -9.73 3.30
CA VAL A 61 -0.01 -10.42 2.30
C VAL A 61 -1.51 -10.17 2.57
N LEU A 62 -1.96 -10.20 3.83
CA LEU A 62 -3.36 -9.95 4.16
C LEU A 62 -3.78 -8.49 3.95
N ILE A 63 -2.94 -7.55 4.36
CA ILE A 63 -3.30 -6.14 4.44
C ILE A 63 -3.06 -5.43 3.12
N ASP A 64 -1.94 -5.70 2.45
CA ASP A 64 -1.43 -4.83 1.38
C ASP A 64 -1.08 -5.56 0.07
N ALA A 65 -0.28 -6.62 0.12
CA ALA A 65 0.35 -7.17 -1.09
C ALA A 65 -0.29 -8.45 -1.66
N GLY A 66 -1.17 -9.13 -0.93
CA GLY A 66 -1.69 -10.43 -1.34
C GLY A 66 -2.61 -10.39 -2.55
N PRO A 67 -2.42 -11.28 -3.54
CA PRO A 67 -3.30 -11.36 -4.69
C PRO A 67 -4.67 -11.91 -4.30
N SER A 68 -5.70 -11.57 -5.08
CA SER A 68 -7.00 -12.20 -4.97
C SER A 68 -6.96 -13.66 -5.42
N GLY A 69 -7.92 -14.46 -4.95
CA GLY A 69 -8.08 -15.83 -5.42
C GLY A 69 -8.49 -15.95 -6.89
N GLU A 70 -8.97 -14.87 -7.50
CA GLU A 70 -9.25 -14.78 -8.94
C GLU A 70 -7.95 -14.58 -9.75
N ASP A 71 -7.09 -13.67 -9.31
CA ASP A 71 -5.85 -13.35 -10.00
C ASP A 71 -4.79 -14.43 -9.82
N ASP A 72 -4.63 -14.94 -8.60
CA ASP A 72 -3.69 -16.01 -8.28
C ASP A 72 -4.30 -17.05 -7.32
N PRO A 73 -5.02 -18.04 -7.85
CA PRO A 73 -5.61 -19.10 -7.05
C PRO A 73 -4.60 -19.96 -6.29
N GLU A 74 -3.32 -19.96 -6.66
CA GLU A 74 -2.28 -20.78 -6.04
C GLU A 74 -1.67 -20.06 -4.82
N ASN A 75 -1.48 -18.75 -4.91
CA ASN A 75 -0.77 -17.97 -3.89
C ASN A 75 -1.69 -17.08 -3.02
N ALA A 76 -2.95 -16.86 -3.40
CA ALA A 76 -3.87 -16.06 -2.58
C ALA A 76 -4.11 -16.69 -1.21
N LEU A 77 -4.17 -15.86 -0.16
CA LEU A 77 -4.49 -16.31 1.19
C LEU A 77 -5.87 -16.97 1.24
N ASP A 78 -6.01 -17.97 2.10
CA ASP A 78 -7.29 -18.61 2.39
C ASP A 78 -8.00 -17.83 3.50
N ASN A 79 -8.40 -16.60 3.18
CA ASN A 79 -9.12 -15.70 4.07
C ASN A 79 -10.55 -15.44 3.58
N THR A 80 -11.36 -14.79 4.42
CA THR A 80 -12.74 -14.47 4.12
C THR A 80 -13.12 -13.16 4.78
N VAL A 81 -13.90 -12.33 4.08
CA VAL A 81 -14.50 -11.10 4.62
C VAL A 81 -16.02 -11.24 4.58
N GLU A 82 -16.66 -11.06 5.72
CA GLU A 82 -18.12 -11.06 5.85
C GLU A 82 -18.63 -9.61 6.01
N PHE A 83 -19.60 -9.23 5.20
CA PHE A 83 -20.25 -7.94 5.26
C PHE A 83 -21.45 -7.97 6.23
N PRO A 84 -21.92 -6.81 6.72
CA PRO A 84 -23.03 -6.75 7.69
C PRO A 84 -24.35 -7.36 7.21
N ASP A 85 -24.58 -7.45 5.90
CA ASP A 85 -25.76 -8.08 5.30
C ASP A 85 -25.66 -9.61 5.16
N GLY A 86 -24.52 -10.20 5.57
CA GLY A 86 -24.22 -11.62 5.47
C GLY A 86 -23.60 -12.02 4.12
N THR A 87 -23.28 -11.06 3.25
CA THR A 87 -22.46 -11.33 2.06
C THR A 87 -21.06 -11.78 2.50
N VAL A 88 -20.51 -12.78 1.83
CA VAL A 88 -19.21 -13.37 2.16
C VAL A 88 -18.33 -13.36 0.92
N ILE A 89 -17.15 -12.74 1.02
CA ILE A 89 -16.13 -12.72 -0.03
C ILE A 89 -15.00 -13.67 0.37
N GLU A 90 -14.84 -14.76 -0.36
CA GLU A 90 -13.76 -15.73 -0.17
C GLU A 90 -12.53 -15.30 -0.95
N ARG A 91 -11.35 -15.37 -0.32
CA ARG A 91 -10.04 -15.04 -0.92
C ARG A 91 -10.05 -13.69 -1.66
N PRO A 92 -10.49 -12.59 -1.01
CA PRO A 92 -10.64 -11.30 -1.67
C PRO A 92 -9.34 -10.72 -2.24
N GLY A 93 -8.19 -11.15 -1.75
CA GLY A 93 -6.92 -10.44 -1.91
C GLY A 93 -6.66 -9.50 -0.74
N SER A 94 -5.70 -8.59 -0.90
CA SER A 94 -5.32 -7.64 0.14
C SER A 94 -6.44 -6.67 0.52
N LEU A 95 -6.51 -6.33 1.80
CA LEU A 95 -7.58 -5.49 2.33
C LEU A 95 -7.49 -4.03 1.86
N TYR A 96 -6.29 -3.52 1.57
CA TYR A 96 -6.13 -2.21 0.95
C TYR A 96 -6.61 -2.23 -0.49
N HIS A 97 -5.94 -2.98 -1.35
CA HIS A 97 -6.06 -2.79 -2.80
C HIS A 97 -7.18 -3.58 -3.46
N TYR A 98 -7.65 -4.68 -2.88
CA TYR A 98 -8.78 -5.43 -3.43
C TYR A 98 -10.13 -5.12 -2.77
N MET A 99 -10.12 -4.46 -1.61
CA MET A 99 -11.31 -4.31 -0.78
C MET A 99 -11.63 -2.85 -0.45
N THR A 100 -10.82 -2.19 0.38
CA THR A 100 -11.15 -0.86 0.90
C THR A 100 -10.95 0.26 -0.13
N GLU A 101 -9.88 0.22 -0.93
CA GLU A 101 -9.67 1.17 -2.03
C GLU A 101 -10.76 1.02 -3.11
N PRO A 102 -11.04 -0.18 -3.65
CA PRO A 102 -12.12 -0.32 -4.63
C PRO A 102 -13.50 0.09 -4.09
N ALA A 103 -13.76 -0.11 -2.80
CA ALA A 103 -14.99 0.37 -2.16
C ALA A 103 -15.04 1.90 -2.01
N LEU A 104 -13.91 2.61 -1.92
CA LEU A 104 -13.88 4.06 -1.75
C LEU A 104 -13.84 4.84 -3.07
N TRP A 105 -13.24 4.25 -4.12
CA TRP A 105 -13.10 4.86 -5.44
C TRP A 105 -14.01 4.24 -6.50
N GLY A 106 -14.63 3.10 -6.21
CA GLY A 106 -15.56 2.42 -7.12
C GLY A 106 -14.88 1.83 -8.32
N THR A 107 -13.73 1.21 -8.13
CA THR A 107 -13.07 0.43 -9.19
C THR A 107 -13.55 -1.02 -9.23
N ASN A 108 -14.26 -1.47 -8.18
CA ASN A 108 -15.03 -2.70 -8.18
C ASN A 108 -16.54 -2.39 -8.22
N GLU A 109 -17.20 -2.72 -9.33
CA GLU A 109 -18.63 -2.45 -9.53
C GLU A 109 -19.54 -3.18 -8.54
N ASP A 110 -19.12 -4.32 -7.97
CA ASP A 110 -19.90 -5.02 -6.95
C ASP A 110 -19.97 -4.24 -5.62
N PHE A 111 -19.07 -3.26 -5.42
CA PHE A 111 -19.06 -2.36 -4.26
C PHE A 111 -19.70 -1.00 -4.56
N VAL A 112 -20.21 -0.77 -5.77
CA VAL A 112 -20.84 0.49 -6.18
C VAL A 112 -22.36 0.37 -6.07
N ALA A 113 -22.98 1.25 -5.28
CA ALA A 113 -24.43 1.28 -5.15
C ALA A 113 -25.09 2.27 -6.11
N LEU A 114 -24.49 3.45 -6.31
CA LEU A 114 -25.02 4.48 -7.21
C LEU A 114 -23.91 5.39 -7.72
N ARG A 115 -23.76 5.52 -9.04
CA ARG A 115 -22.89 6.54 -9.66
C ARG A 115 -23.61 7.90 -9.63
N VAL A 116 -22.93 8.93 -9.15
CA VAL A 116 -23.49 10.29 -9.02
C VAL A 116 -22.47 11.30 -9.49
N ASP A 117 -22.92 12.45 -9.97
CA ASP A 117 -22.08 13.62 -10.22
C ASP A 117 -21.97 14.36 -8.87
N MET A 118 -20.84 14.20 -8.16
CA MET A 118 -20.70 14.69 -6.78
C MET A 118 -20.38 16.17 -6.73
N ASP A 119 -19.66 16.68 -7.72
CA ASP A 119 -19.23 18.08 -7.77
C ASP A 119 -20.13 18.98 -8.64
N GLY A 120 -21.02 18.38 -9.42
CA GLY A 120 -22.04 19.04 -10.23
C GLY A 120 -21.53 19.56 -11.58
N ASP A 121 -20.40 19.07 -12.09
CA ASP A 121 -19.82 19.53 -13.34
C ASP A 121 -20.46 18.90 -14.60
N GLY A 122 -21.29 17.87 -14.41
CA GLY A 122 -22.04 17.17 -15.43
C GLY A 122 -21.36 15.89 -15.96
N GLU A 123 -20.19 15.53 -15.43
CA GLU A 123 -19.51 14.27 -15.67
C GLU A 123 -19.63 13.36 -14.43
N GLN A 124 -19.22 12.10 -14.57
CA GLN A 124 -19.14 11.15 -13.45
C GLN A 124 -17.75 10.57 -13.50
N GLU A 125 -16.89 11.04 -12.61
CA GLU A 125 -15.48 10.70 -12.59
C GLU A 125 -15.17 9.54 -11.63
N LEU A 126 -13.90 9.11 -11.63
CA LEU A 126 -13.39 8.12 -10.68
C LEU A 126 -13.66 8.60 -9.24
N GLY A 127 -14.22 7.71 -8.43
CA GLY A 127 -14.65 8.04 -7.07
C GLY A 127 -15.95 8.83 -6.99
N GLU A 128 -16.59 9.25 -8.07
CA GLU A 128 -17.91 9.90 -8.00
C GLU A 128 -19.03 8.84 -7.95
N MET A 129 -19.15 8.24 -6.76
CA MET A 129 -20.13 7.19 -6.51
C MET A 129 -20.47 7.07 -5.03
N LEU A 130 -21.67 6.59 -4.73
CA LEU A 130 -22.07 6.09 -3.42
C LEU A 130 -21.68 4.60 -3.34
N PRO A 131 -20.83 4.22 -2.36
CA PRO A 131 -20.50 2.81 -2.18
C PRO A 131 -21.68 2.04 -1.62
N ASP A 132 -21.73 0.74 -1.88
CA ASP A 132 -22.59 -0.12 -1.07
C ASP A 132 -22.16 -0.01 0.40
N ALA A 133 -23.10 0.34 1.26
CA ALA A 133 -22.82 0.62 2.65
C ALA A 133 -22.37 -0.64 3.41
N ASN A 134 -22.88 -1.82 3.06
CA ASN A 134 -22.45 -3.07 3.69
C ASN A 134 -21.04 -3.44 3.21
N ALA A 135 -20.74 -3.28 1.92
CA ALA A 135 -19.39 -3.47 1.40
C ALA A 135 -18.41 -2.53 2.09
N LEU A 136 -18.62 -1.20 2.06
CA LEU A 136 -17.70 -0.24 2.67
C LEU A 136 -17.50 -0.50 4.17
N LEU A 137 -18.56 -0.80 4.92
CA LEU A 137 -18.43 -1.09 6.35
C LEU A 137 -17.69 -2.41 6.59
N GLY A 138 -18.03 -3.47 5.84
CA GLY A 138 -17.43 -4.79 5.99
C GLY A 138 -15.94 -4.80 5.65
N THR A 139 -15.55 -4.17 4.54
CA THR A 139 -14.13 -4.05 4.16
C THR A 139 -13.34 -3.23 5.18
N THR A 140 -13.89 -2.13 5.68
CA THR A 140 -13.24 -1.29 6.70
C THR A 140 -13.10 -2.02 8.04
N GLN A 141 -14.11 -2.80 8.46
CA GLN A 141 -14.03 -3.59 9.69
C GLN A 141 -13.01 -4.73 9.60
N ALA A 142 -12.89 -5.36 8.43
CA ALA A 142 -11.85 -6.36 8.19
C ALA A 142 -10.46 -5.73 8.29
N LEU A 143 -10.26 -4.55 7.69
CA LEU A 143 -8.99 -3.81 7.77
C LEU A 143 -8.66 -3.38 9.21
N ASP A 144 -9.63 -2.85 9.96
CA ASP A 144 -9.46 -2.48 11.40
C ASP A 144 -9.07 -3.70 12.25
N THR A 145 -9.68 -4.85 11.98
CA THR A 145 -9.34 -6.11 12.67
C THR A 145 -7.92 -6.56 12.34
N ALA A 146 -7.58 -6.64 11.06
CA ALA A 146 -6.27 -7.12 10.61
C ALA A 146 -5.12 -6.21 11.09
N THR A 147 -5.31 -4.89 11.03
CA THR A 147 -4.33 -3.92 11.55
C THR A 147 -4.24 -3.98 13.08
N GLY A 148 -5.34 -4.20 13.80
CA GLY A 148 -5.32 -4.48 15.24
C GLY A 148 -4.54 -5.74 15.61
N ASP A 149 -4.69 -6.80 14.82
CA ASP A 149 -3.93 -8.05 14.99
C ASP A 149 -2.44 -7.85 14.68
N LEU A 150 -2.10 -7.07 13.66
CA LEU A 150 -0.71 -6.68 13.36
C LEU A 150 -0.10 -5.89 14.52
N VAL A 151 -0.80 -4.91 15.08
CA VAL A 151 -0.32 -4.16 16.27
C VAL A 151 -0.04 -5.10 17.42
N ALA A 152 -0.93 -6.06 17.70
CA ALA A 152 -0.74 -7.05 18.75
C ALA A 152 0.48 -7.96 18.47
N ALA A 153 0.71 -8.33 17.21
CA ALA A 153 1.87 -9.12 16.80
C ALA A 153 3.18 -8.34 16.96
N VAL A 154 3.19 -7.06 16.55
CA VAL A 154 4.34 -6.17 16.71
C VAL A 154 4.66 -5.90 18.18
N ASP A 155 3.65 -5.69 19.04
CA ASP A 155 3.84 -5.52 20.49
C ASP A 155 4.42 -6.76 21.17
N ALA A 156 4.15 -7.95 20.61
CA ALA A 156 4.65 -9.23 21.10
C ALA A 156 6.00 -9.63 20.48
N TRP A 157 6.40 -9.00 19.38
CA TRP A 157 7.63 -9.26 18.66
C TRP A 157 8.84 -8.73 19.46
N ASP A 158 9.91 -9.52 19.50
CA ASP A 158 11.21 -9.15 20.10
C ASP A 158 12.22 -8.95 18.97
N PRO A 159 12.41 -7.71 18.47
CA PRO A 159 13.19 -7.45 17.27
C PRO A 159 14.66 -7.85 17.42
N THR A 160 15.22 -8.45 16.38
CA THR A 160 16.63 -8.82 16.32
C THR A 160 17.39 -8.08 15.22
N GLU A 161 18.73 -8.06 15.30
CA GLU A 161 19.56 -7.58 14.19
C GLU A 161 19.33 -8.42 12.93
N SER A 162 19.07 -9.72 13.09
CA SER A 162 18.74 -10.62 11.97
C SER A 162 17.48 -10.17 11.25
N ASP A 163 16.43 -9.80 11.98
CA ASP A 163 15.19 -9.29 11.39
C ASP A 163 15.46 -8.01 10.60
N ALA A 164 16.20 -7.06 11.17
CA ALA A 164 16.52 -5.80 10.51
C ALA A 164 17.37 -5.98 9.23
N PHE A 165 18.39 -6.85 9.27
CA PHE A 165 19.16 -7.19 8.07
C PHE A 165 18.31 -7.89 7.02
N THR A 166 17.46 -8.84 7.45
CA THR A 166 16.57 -9.60 6.56
C THR A 166 15.59 -8.66 5.87
N ALA A 167 14.94 -7.77 6.62
CA ALA A 167 13.97 -6.83 6.08
C ALA A 167 14.56 -5.95 4.96
N ILE A 168 15.74 -5.37 5.18
CA ILE A 168 16.40 -4.53 4.17
C ILE A 168 16.79 -5.38 2.94
N VAL A 169 17.33 -6.58 3.14
CA VAL A 169 17.79 -7.44 2.04
C VAL A 169 16.63 -7.96 1.18
N ILE A 170 15.49 -8.26 1.80
CA ILE A 170 14.31 -8.77 1.10
C ILE A 170 13.54 -7.62 0.44
N MET A 171 13.33 -6.51 1.14
CA MET A 171 12.39 -5.47 0.70
C MET A 171 13.01 -4.41 -0.19
N VAL A 172 14.29 -4.05 -0.05
CA VAL A 172 14.89 -3.05 -0.96
C VAL A 172 14.78 -3.49 -2.44
N PRO A 173 15.04 -4.77 -2.79
CA PRO A 173 14.90 -5.24 -4.17
C PRO A 173 13.48 -5.36 -4.73
N THR A 174 12.40 -5.15 -3.95
CA THR A 174 11.02 -5.24 -4.48
C THR A 174 10.62 -4.02 -5.31
N ILE A 175 11.43 -2.95 -5.28
CA ILE A 175 11.15 -1.67 -5.94
C ILE A 175 10.79 -1.78 -7.42
N GLY A 176 11.34 -2.76 -8.14
CA GLY A 176 11.02 -2.97 -9.56
C GLY A 176 9.55 -3.32 -9.78
N GLY A 177 8.96 -4.16 -8.93
CA GLY A 177 7.54 -4.54 -9.04
C GLY A 177 6.62 -3.33 -8.83
N TYR A 178 6.97 -2.46 -7.88
CA TYR A 178 6.20 -1.25 -7.59
C TYR A 178 6.19 -0.25 -8.76
N PHE A 179 7.25 -0.20 -9.57
CA PHE A 179 7.28 0.63 -10.78
C PHE A 179 6.46 0.04 -11.93
N ASP A 180 6.32 -1.28 -12.01
CA ASP A 180 5.39 -1.93 -12.94
C ASP A 180 3.94 -1.58 -12.59
N GLU A 181 3.58 -1.62 -11.30
CA GLU A 181 2.26 -1.21 -10.81
C GLU A 181 2.01 0.30 -11.02
N TRP A 182 2.99 1.16 -10.74
CA TRP A 182 2.89 2.60 -10.98
C TRP A 182 2.60 2.91 -12.45
N LYS A 183 3.30 2.22 -13.37
CA LYS A 183 3.12 2.34 -14.81
C LYS A 183 1.68 2.01 -15.23
N GLU A 184 1.11 0.96 -14.68
CA GLU A 184 -0.22 0.48 -15.02
C GLU A 184 -1.33 1.34 -14.39
N SER A 185 -1.03 2.00 -13.28
CA SER A 185 -1.97 2.88 -12.55
C SER A 185 -2.42 4.12 -13.33
N VAL A 186 -3.47 4.76 -12.82
CA VAL A 186 -4.01 6.03 -13.32
C VAL A 186 -3.00 7.19 -13.27
N TYR A 187 -1.94 7.10 -12.46
CA TYR A 187 -0.92 8.16 -12.35
C TYR A 187 -0.01 8.26 -13.59
N VAL A 188 0.17 7.15 -14.32
CA VAL A 188 0.97 7.09 -15.55
C VAL A 188 0.09 6.86 -16.77
N SER A 189 -0.82 5.89 -16.70
CA SER A 189 -1.68 5.50 -17.82
C SER A 189 -2.97 6.32 -17.92
N GLY A 190 -3.27 7.16 -16.93
CA GLY A 190 -4.44 8.05 -16.95
C GLY A 190 -5.74 7.28 -17.18
N SER A 191 -6.62 7.85 -18.02
CA SER A 191 -7.89 7.23 -18.38
C SER A 191 -7.77 5.95 -19.23
N GLU A 192 -6.57 5.60 -19.71
CA GLU A 192 -6.32 4.34 -20.42
C GLU A 192 -5.91 3.19 -19.48
N SER A 193 -5.75 3.47 -18.18
CA SER A 193 -5.44 2.44 -17.17
C SER A 193 -6.56 1.40 -17.08
N GLU A 194 -6.18 0.12 -17.07
CA GLU A 194 -7.05 -1.00 -16.74
C GLU A 194 -6.80 -1.51 -15.30
N GLU A 195 -5.86 -0.90 -14.57
CA GLU A 195 -5.54 -1.25 -13.19
C GLU A 195 -6.61 -0.65 -12.26
N ALA A 196 -7.27 -1.54 -11.51
CA ALA A 196 -8.34 -1.18 -10.58
C ALA A 196 -7.81 -0.75 -9.21
N ARG A 197 -6.52 -0.98 -8.95
CA ARG A 197 -5.79 -0.70 -7.70
C ARG A 197 -4.93 0.55 -7.86
N PHE A 198 -4.40 1.06 -6.75
CA PHE A 198 -3.45 2.18 -6.74
C PHE A 198 -4.03 3.42 -7.45
N VAL A 199 -5.30 3.69 -7.19
CA VAL A 199 -6.06 4.82 -7.74
C VAL A 199 -6.24 5.94 -6.72
N GLY A 200 -6.15 5.61 -5.43
CA GLY A 200 -6.21 6.56 -4.32
C GLY A 200 -4.85 7.13 -3.96
N VAL A 201 -3.79 6.31 -4.08
CA VAL A 201 -2.40 6.66 -3.76
C VAL A 201 -1.48 6.17 -4.87
N SER A 202 -0.50 7.01 -5.24
CA SER A 202 0.54 6.65 -6.21
C SER A 202 1.53 5.70 -5.56
N ARG A 203 1.92 4.62 -6.26
CA ARG A 203 3.00 3.73 -5.81
C ARG A 203 4.31 4.45 -5.49
N LEU A 204 4.55 5.66 -6.02
CA LEU A 204 5.72 6.45 -5.63
C LEU A 204 5.67 6.92 -4.16
N VAL A 205 4.48 7.17 -3.62
CA VAL A 205 4.26 7.48 -2.19
C VAL A 205 4.64 6.26 -1.35
N ASP A 206 4.12 5.11 -1.75
CA ASP A 206 4.30 3.82 -1.08
C ASP A 206 5.79 3.46 -1.03
N VAL A 207 6.46 3.42 -2.20
CA VAL A 207 7.90 3.19 -2.31
C VAL A 207 8.70 4.16 -1.43
N ALA A 208 8.34 5.45 -1.41
CA ALA A 208 9.03 6.43 -0.58
C ALA A 208 8.82 6.16 0.93
N GLY A 209 7.63 5.71 1.33
CA GLY A 209 7.31 5.30 2.69
C GLY A 209 8.12 4.08 3.13
N ILE A 210 8.06 3.00 2.36
CA ILE A 210 8.77 1.73 2.60
C ILE A 210 10.27 1.98 2.74
N MET A 211 10.87 2.64 1.75
CA MET A 211 12.32 2.88 1.74
C MET A 211 12.75 3.79 2.89
N ASN A 212 11.92 4.77 3.28
CA ASN A 212 12.20 5.61 4.44
C ASN A 212 12.12 4.82 5.77
N GLY A 213 11.20 3.87 5.90
CA GLY A 213 11.15 2.95 7.04
C GLY A 213 12.38 2.03 7.12
N LEU A 214 12.84 1.54 5.96
CA LEU A 214 14.05 0.73 5.86
C LEU A 214 15.33 1.53 6.13
N ASP A 215 15.39 2.80 5.75
CA ASP A 215 16.51 3.68 6.10
C ASP A 215 16.59 3.95 7.61
N VAL A 216 15.45 4.19 8.26
CA VAL A 216 15.40 4.27 9.73
C VAL A 216 15.91 2.97 10.37
N THR A 217 15.52 1.83 9.80
CA THR A 217 16.00 0.50 10.24
C THR A 217 17.52 0.39 10.05
N TYR A 218 18.06 0.81 8.91
CA TYR A 218 19.48 0.81 8.66
C TYR A 218 20.24 1.74 9.60
N GLY A 219 19.70 2.92 9.93
CA GLY A 219 20.28 3.85 10.89
C GLY A 219 20.51 3.24 12.28
N VAL A 220 19.72 2.23 12.67
CA VAL A 220 19.94 1.45 13.90
C VAL A 220 21.11 0.47 13.75
N LEU A 221 21.25 -0.17 12.57
CA LEU A 221 22.34 -1.12 12.27
C LEU A 221 23.68 -0.43 11.99
N GLN A 222 23.64 0.80 11.47
CA GLN A 222 24.78 1.53 10.92
C GLN A 222 25.97 1.58 11.91
N PRO A 223 25.80 1.89 13.21
CA PRO A 223 26.93 1.93 14.14
C PRO A 223 27.62 0.57 14.32
N THR A 224 26.85 -0.53 14.27
CA THR A 224 27.37 -1.90 14.37
C THR A 224 28.16 -2.26 13.11
N VAL A 225 27.65 -1.92 11.93
CA VAL A 225 28.37 -2.11 10.66
C VAL A 225 29.64 -1.28 10.65
N ALA A 226 29.57 0.01 11.01
CA ALA A 226 30.69 0.94 11.00
C ALA A 226 31.82 0.55 11.96
N ALA A 227 31.52 -0.14 13.06
CA ALA A 227 32.54 -0.66 13.97
C ALA A 227 33.42 -1.74 13.32
N THR A 228 32.88 -2.48 12.34
CA THR A 228 33.56 -3.54 11.60
C THR A 228 34.14 -3.03 10.27
N ASP A 229 33.35 -2.28 9.51
CA ASP A 229 33.71 -1.73 8.21
C ASP A 229 33.08 -0.33 8.02
N PRO A 230 33.80 0.76 8.37
CA PRO A 230 33.30 2.13 8.24
C PRO A 230 33.02 2.57 6.80
N GLU A 231 33.76 2.03 5.82
CA GLU A 231 33.59 2.41 4.41
C GLU A 231 32.31 1.79 3.86
N LEU A 232 32.08 0.49 4.14
CA LEU A 232 30.84 -0.20 3.77
C LEU A 232 29.62 0.44 4.43
N ALA A 233 29.71 0.81 5.72
CA ALA A 233 28.60 1.45 6.43
C ALA A 233 28.19 2.77 5.77
N ALA A 234 29.16 3.64 5.47
CA ALA A 234 28.89 4.92 4.82
C ALA A 234 28.37 4.76 3.38
N GLN A 235 28.81 3.71 2.67
CA GLN A 235 28.34 3.42 1.33
C GLN A 235 26.87 3.02 1.32
N ILE A 236 26.45 2.10 2.19
CA ILE A 236 25.04 1.67 2.28
C ILE A 236 24.14 2.86 2.63
N GLU A 237 24.53 3.67 3.62
CA GLU A 237 23.81 4.89 4.02
C GLU A 237 23.61 5.83 2.84
N THR A 238 24.70 6.13 2.12
CA THR A 238 24.65 7.04 0.96
C THR A 238 23.77 6.49 -0.17
N GLU A 239 23.89 5.20 -0.49
CA GLU A 239 23.13 4.60 -1.59
C GLU A 239 21.64 4.47 -1.27
N LEU A 240 21.27 4.18 -0.01
CA LEU A 240 19.87 4.23 0.45
C LEU A 240 19.30 5.65 0.36
N ASP A 241 20.03 6.65 0.86
CA ASP A 241 19.63 8.06 0.79
C ASP A 241 19.39 8.51 -0.67
N GLU A 242 20.30 8.14 -1.59
CA GLU A 242 20.19 8.47 -3.00
C GLU A 242 19.00 7.76 -3.68
N LEU A 243 18.71 6.51 -3.31
CA LEU A 243 17.55 5.76 -3.79
C LEU A 243 16.24 6.47 -3.36
N ILE A 244 16.13 6.80 -2.07
CA ILE A 244 14.97 7.49 -1.50
C ILE A 244 14.78 8.88 -2.11
N ALA A 245 15.87 9.63 -2.25
CA ALA A 245 15.83 10.97 -2.84
C ALA A 245 15.33 10.94 -4.29
N PHE A 246 15.72 9.93 -5.06
CA PHE A 246 15.26 9.76 -6.43
C PHE A 246 13.74 9.54 -6.50
N VAL A 247 13.20 8.61 -5.69
CA VAL A 247 11.75 8.34 -5.67
C VAL A 247 10.97 9.57 -5.19
N LYS A 248 11.45 10.26 -4.14
CA LYS A 248 10.83 11.50 -3.65
C LYS A 248 10.84 12.61 -4.70
N ASP A 249 11.88 12.70 -5.53
CA ASP A 249 11.93 13.68 -6.62
C ASP A 249 10.93 13.34 -7.74
N LEU A 250 10.77 12.07 -8.11
CA LEU A 250 9.73 11.64 -9.05
C LEU A 250 8.34 11.97 -8.52
N HIS A 251 8.06 11.67 -7.25
CA HIS A 251 6.78 11.99 -6.64
C HIS A 251 6.53 13.51 -6.60
N ALA A 252 7.53 14.31 -6.23
CA ALA A 252 7.41 15.76 -6.26
C ALA A 252 7.15 16.31 -7.68
N GLN A 253 7.70 15.67 -8.72
CA GLN A 253 7.41 16.00 -10.12
C GLN A 253 5.96 15.63 -10.49
N GLU A 254 5.47 14.46 -10.06
CA GLU A 254 4.08 14.01 -10.23
C GLU A 254 3.10 15.01 -9.58
N GLU A 255 3.32 15.37 -8.31
CA GLU A 255 2.52 16.39 -7.60
C GLU A 255 2.56 17.77 -8.27
N ALA A 256 3.68 18.10 -8.93
CA ALA A 256 3.82 19.34 -9.70
C ALA A 256 3.09 19.29 -11.08
N GLY A 257 2.45 18.17 -11.41
CA GLY A 257 1.69 17.97 -12.65
C GLY A 257 2.50 17.39 -13.81
N THR A 258 3.64 16.76 -13.54
CA THR A 258 4.39 16.03 -14.56
C THR A 258 3.66 14.72 -14.89
N THR A 259 3.29 14.56 -16.16
CA THR A 259 2.78 13.28 -16.66
C THR A 259 3.95 12.45 -17.19
N PHE A 260 4.23 11.34 -16.53
CA PHE A 260 5.23 10.37 -17.00
C PHE A 260 4.62 9.43 -18.04
N THR A 261 5.45 8.89 -18.93
CA THR A 261 5.01 7.83 -19.86
C THR A 261 5.33 6.45 -19.30
N PRO A 262 4.62 5.40 -19.76
CA PRO A 262 4.95 4.01 -19.40
C PRO A 262 6.42 3.66 -19.64
N GLU A 263 7.04 4.13 -20.73
CA GLU A 263 8.45 3.87 -21.01
C GLU A 263 9.39 4.58 -20.03
N GLN A 264 8.99 5.74 -19.50
CA GLN A 264 9.76 6.42 -18.44
C GLN A 264 9.67 5.64 -17.13
N ALA A 265 8.47 5.18 -16.76
CA ALA A 265 8.27 4.35 -15.57
C ALA A 265 9.11 3.06 -15.65
N ASP A 266 9.10 2.36 -16.80
CA ASP A 266 9.96 1.19 -17.05
C ASP A 266 11.45 1.53 -16.88
N GLN A 267 11.91 2.64 -17.47
CA GLN A 267 13.30 3.04 -17.39
C GLN A 267 13.72 3.32 -15.94
N PHE A 268 12.89 4.04 -15.17
CA PHE A 268 13.15 4.34 -13.77
C PHE A 268 13.14 3.08 -12.91
N GLY A 269 12.18 2.18 -13.12
CA GLY A 269 12.11 0.89 -12.43
C GLY A 269 13.36 0.04 -12.64
N VAL A 270 13.84 -0.08 -13.89
CA VAL A 270 15.10 -0.81 -14.20
C VAL A 270 16.31 -0.18 -13.52
N GLU A 271 16.41 1.16 -13.53
CA GLU A 271 17.52 1.87 -12.89
C GLU A 271 17.51 1.66 -11.37
N LEU A 272 16.36 1.83 -10.73
CA LEU A 272 16.21 1.67 -9.29
C LEU A 272 16.40 0.22 -8.85
N GLN A 273 15.91 -0.75 -9.63
CA GLN A 273 16.14 -2.18 -9.35
C GLN A 273 17.63 -2.52 -9.31
N ALA A 274 18.42 -1.95 -10.23
CA ALA A 274 19.87 -2.18 -10.27
C ALA A 274 20.57 -1.61 -9.03
N ARG A 275 20.17 -0.42 -8.58
CA ARG A 275 20.68 0.21 -7.35
C ARG A 275 20.27 -0.59 -6.11
N ALA A 276 18.98 -0.92 -6.00
CA ALA A 276 18.40 -1.71 -4.92
C ALA A 276 19.09 -3.07 -4.75
N THR A 277 19.35 -3.77 -5.85
CA THR A 277 20.10 -5.04 -5.84
C THR A 277 21.53 -4.86 -5.30
N GLY A 278 22.18 -3.74 -5.65
CA GLY A 278 23.50 -3.37 -5.13
C GLY A 278 23.50 -3.17 -3.62
N ILE A 279 22.54 -2.37 -3.12
CA ILE A 279 22.34 -2.09 -1.69
C ILE A 279 22.09 -3.40 -0.93
N ALA A 280 21.17 -4.24 -1.39
CA ALA A 280 20.88 -5.52 -0.75
C ALA A 280 22.13 -6.43 -0.68
N GLY A 281 22.98 -6.41 -1.72
CA GLY A 281 24.26 -7.13 -1.72
C GLY A 281 25.25 -6.60 -0.68
N GLN A 282 25.35 -5.28 -0.52
CA GLN A 282 26.20 -4.64 0.49
C GLN A 282 25.72 -4.92 1.92
N VAL A 283 24.41 -4.85 2.15
CA VAL A 283 23.77 -5.16 3.44
C VAL A 283 23.99 -6.64 3.78
N SER A 284 23.87 -7.53 2.79
CA SER A 284 24.20 -8.96 2.95
C SER A 284 25.66 -9.19 3.31
N GLN A 285 26.58 -8.44 2.70
CA GLN A 285 28.00 -8.47 3.05
C GLN A 285 28.23 -8.01 4.50
N ALA A 286 27.57 -6.94 4.94
CA ALA A 286 27.66 -6.43 6.31
C ALA A 286 27.17 -7.46 7.33
N ALA A 287 26.02 -8.10 7.08
CA ALA A 287 25.51 -9.20 7.91
C ALA A 287 26.53 -10.34 8.03
N GLY A 288 27.12 -10.75 6.90
CA GLY A 288 28.15 -11.79 6.86
C GLY A 288 29.43 -11.44 7.64
N LEU A 289 29.87 -10.18 7.60
CA LEU A 289 31.02 -9.70 8.40
C LEU A 289 30.74 -9.72 9.91
N LEU A 290 29.50 -9.45 10.30
CA LEU A 290 29.05 -9.46 11.69
C LEU A 290 28.67 -10.85 12.19
N GLY A 291 28.55 -11.84 11.28
CA GLY A 291 28.09 -13.18 11.60
C GLY A 291 26.60 -13.24 11.94
N VAL A 292 25.82 -12.29 11.42
CA VAL A 292 24.36 -12.24 11.55
C VAL A 292 23.74 -13.04 10.40
N GLU A 293 22.77 -13.89 10.73
CA GLU A 293 22.03 -14.68 9.76
C GLU A 293 20.95 -13.82 9.08
N ILE A 294 20.82 -13.94 7.75
CA ILE A 294 19.68 -13.42 7.00
C ILE A 294 18.71 -14.58 6.83
N GLN A 295 17.47 -14.38 7.23
CA GLN A 295 16.45 -15.41 7.18
C GLN A 295 16.00 -15.62 5.73
N GLU A 296 15.64 -16.85 5.37
CA GLU A 296 14.95 -17.10 4.10
C GLU A 296 13.51 -16.58 4.22
N GLY A 297 13.07 -15.82 3.22
CA GLY A 297 11.68 -15.41 3.03
C GLY A 297 10.81 -16.52 2.47
#